data_AF-A0A970BMC4-F1
#
_entry.id   AF-A0A970BMC4-F1
#
_cell.length_a   1.000
_cell.length_b   1.000
_cell.length_c   1.000
_cell.angle_alpha   90.00
_cell.angle_beta   90.00
_cell.angle_gamma   90.00
#
_symmetry.space_group_name_H-M   'P 1'
#
loop_
_entity.id
_entity.type
_entity.pdbx_description
1 polymer ?
#
loop_
_entity_poly.entity_id
_entity_poly.type
_entity_poly.pdbx_seq_one_letter_code
_entity_poly.pdbx_strand_id
1 'polypeptide(L)'
;TPKKTPKREFSSCLNNLLQQGRTVFNLKLEGETCLYDDHLPCSTEQAQQKIIIIRPIRHGAQRIGSLVVIKFGGAFNLDALVLLETALSCATIELLKRESKNNTKEIYKQTLARTAIQALSFSEKQIVDKLISELNHKDECIIIARKLAKSLNVSHSVLICALRKLESAGLIKSRSLGAKGTHISLLNPYLRSSI
;
A
#
# COMPACT_ATOMS: atom_id res chain seq x y z
N THR A 1 -4.61 -25.82 0.07
CA THR A 1 -3.48 -24.98 0.53
C THR A 1 -2.97 -24.17 -0.65
N PRO A 2 -3.08 -22.83 -0.65
CA PRO A 2 -2.58 -22.03 -1.76
C PRO A 2 -1.06 -22.11 -1.76
N LYS A 3 -0.48 -22.69 -2.82
CA LYS A 3 0.97 -22.67 -3.06
C LYS A 3 1.40 -21.20 -3.10
N LYS A 4 2.14 -20.74 -2.07
CA LYS A 4 2.86 -19.47 -2.11
C LYS A 4 3.73 -19.51 -3.37
N THR A 5 3.37 -18.74 -4.38
CA THR A 5 4.29 -18.42 -5.47
C THR A 5 5.57 -17.89 -4.83
N PRO A 6 6.75 -18.49 -5.11
CA PRO A 6 8.00 -17.97 -4.57
C PRO A 6 8.12 -16.51 -4.99
N LYS A 7 8.52 -15.64 -4.06
CA LYS A 7 8.88 -14.26 -4.39
C LYS A 7 9.93 -14.36 -5.50
N ARG A 8 9.57 -13.98 -6.72
CA ARG A 8 10.52 -13.88 -7.83
C ARG A 8 11.40 -12.68 -7.50
N GLU A 9 12.52 -12.94 -6.85
CA GLU A 9 13.56 -11.95 -6.64
C GLU A 9 14.20 -11.66 -7.99
N PHE A 10 14.44 -10.38 -8.27
CA PHE A 10 15.17 -10.00 -9.47
C PHE A 10 16.62 -10.48 -9.37
N SER A 11 17.24 -10.74 -10.53
CA SER A 11 18.67 -11.06 -10.60
C SER A 11 19.50 -9.99 -9.88
N SER A 12 20.64 -10.41 -9.33
CA SER A 12 21.63 -9.52 -8.71
C SER A 12 22.04 -8.38 -9.65
N CYS A 13 22.20 -8.68 -10.94
CA CYS A 13 22.50 -7.74 -12.01
C CYS A 13 21.42 -6.65 -12.12
N LEU A 14 20.15 -7.05 -12.23
CA LEU A 14 19.04 -6.11 -12.37
C LEU A 14 18.86 -5.27 -11.10
N ASN A 15 19.05 -5.85 -9.91
CA ASN A 15 18.99 -5.10 -8.66
C ASN A 15 20.06 -3.99 -8.58
N ASN A 16 21.30 -4.28 -9.00
CA ASN A 16 22.36 -3.28 -9.05
C ASN A 16 22.05 -2.17 -10.07
N LEU A 17 21.51 -2.54 -11.24
CA LEU A 17 21.07 -1.59 -12.26
C LEU A 17 19.91 -0.71 -11.78
N LEU A 18 18.99 -1.26 -10.98
CA LEU A 18 17.89 -0.53 -10.37
C LEU A 18 18.34 0.41 -9.26
N GLN A 19 19.57 0.36 -8.76
CA GLN A 19 20.07 1.32 -7.78
C GLN A 19 20.55 2.64 -8.40
N GLN A 20 20.68 2.71 -9.73
CA GLN A 20 21.15 3.91 -10.44
C GLN A 20 20.28 5.13 -10.13
N GLY A 21 20.93 6.26 -9.81
CA GLY A 21 20.26 7.50 -9.38
C GLY A 21 19.86 8.45 -10.50
N ARG A 22 20.37 8.22 -11.72
CA ARG A 22 20.12 9.03 -12.93
C ARG A 22 19.53 8.18 -14.04
N THR A 23 18.90 8.83 -15.00
CA THR A 23 18.47 8.15 -16.22
C THR A 23 19.71 7.71 -17.00
N VAL A 24 19.77 6.43 -17.34
CA VAL A 24 20.84 5.87 -18.16
C VAL A 24 20.23 5.42 -19.48
N PHE A 25 20.79 5.93 -20.57
CA PHE A 25 20.39 5.56 -21.92
C PHE A 25 21.42 4.63 -22.53
N ASN A 26 20.96 3.73 -23.40
CA ASN A 26 21.79 2.84 -24.20
C ASN A 26 22.80 1.99 -23.38
N LEU A 27 22.41 1.51 -22.20
CA LEU A 27 23.25 0.61 -21.40
C LEU A 27 23.33 -0.75 -22.10
N LYS A 28 24.54 -1.13 -22.50
CA LYS A 28 24.85 -2.48 -23.00
C LYS A 28 25.17 -3.37 -21.82
N LEU A 29 24.64 -4.59 -21.83
CA LEU A 29 25.05 -5.62 -20.87
C LEU A 29 26.36 -6.23 -21.37
N GLU A 30 27.45 -5.98 -20.65
CA GLU A 30 28.74 -6.63 -20.87
C GLU A 30 28.89 -7.72 -19.80
N GLY A 31 28.86 -9.00 -20.21
CA GLY A 31 29.05 -10.15 -19.31
C GLY A 31 28.18 -11.37 -19.61
N GLU A 32 28.49 -12.48 -18.95
CA GLU A 32 27.78 -13.77 -19.07
C GLU A 32 26.51 -13.86 -18.22
N THR A 33 26.30 -12.90 -17.30
CA THR A 33 25.18 -12.87 -16.36
C THR A 33 23.90 -12.32 -17.01
N CYS A 34 22.80 -13.05 -16.86
CA CYS A 34 21.53 -12.72 -17.50
C CYS A 34 20.69 -11.75 -16.66
N LEU A 35 19.99 -10.81 -17.31
CA LEU A 35 19.15 -9.80 -16.66
C LEU A 35 18.02 -10.41 -15.81
N TYR A 36 17.54 -11.61 -16.15
CA TYR A 36 16.37 -12.21 -15.53
C TYR A 36 16.68 -13.39 -14.62
N ASP A 37 17.87 -14.00 -14.73
CA ASP A 37 18.25 -15.18 -13.97
C ASP A 37 19.77 -15.22 -13.79
N ASP A 38 20.25 -15.26 -12.54
CA ASP A 38 21.68 -15.34 -12.24
C ASP A 38 22.26 -16.74 -12.53
N HIS A 39 21.41 -17.77 -12.68
CA HIS A 39 21.82 -19.16 -12.83
C HIS A 39 21.86 -19.65 -14.29
N LEU A 40 21.35 -18.87 -15.24
CA LEU A 40 21.46 -19.20 -16.67
C LEU A 40 22.57 -18.40 -17.34
N PRO A 41 23.55 -19.06 -18.00
CA PRO A 41 24.50 -18.37 -18.85
C PRO A 41 23.77 -17.76 -20.04
N CYS A 42 24.00 -16.48 -20.31
CA CYS A 42 23.37 -15.74 -21.41
C CYS A 42 23.97 -16.20 -22.76
N SER A 43 23.60 -17.40 -23.19
CA SER A 43 24.19 -18.10 -24.32
C SER A 43 23.43 -17.76 -25.60
N THR A 44 23.73 -16.61 -26.21
CA THR A 44 23.44 -16.30 -27.63
C THR A 44 23.97 -14.92 -27.99
N GLU A 45 24.42 -14.71 -29.22
CA GLU A 45 24.76 -13.39 -29.81
C GLU A 45 23.62 -12.35 -29.65
N GLN A 46 22.38 -12.84 -29.50
CA GLN A 46 21.17 -12.04 -29.22
C GLN A 46 21.15 -11.43 -27.81
N ALA A 47 21.90 -11.98 -26.86
CA ALA A 47 22.04 -11.41 -25.53
C ALA A 47 22.91 -10.15 -25.51
N GLN A 48 23.92 -10.09 -26.39
CA GLN A 48 24.88 -9.00 -26.50
C GLN A 48 24.30 -7.75 -27.21
N GLN A 49 23.12 -7.87 -27.82
CA GLN A 49 22.40 -6.76 -28.46
C GLN A 49 21.22 -6.25 -27.63
N LYS A 50 21.21 -6.50 -26.31
CA LYS A 50 20.22 -5.93 -25.39
C LYS A 50 20.67 -4.54 -24.96
N ILE A 51 19.79 -3.58 -25.18
CA ILE A 51 20.02 -2.20 -24.83
C ILE A 51 18.97 -1.77 -23.85
N ILE A 52 19.46 -1.33 -22.70
CA ILE A 52 18.64 -1.03 -21.53
C ILE A 52 18.61 0.48 -21.33
N ILE A 53 17.42 0.98 -21.07
CA ILE A 53 17.18 2.33 -20.61
C ILE A 53 16.53 2.25 -19.25
N ILE A 54 17.12 2.91 -18.28
CA ILE A 54 16.65 2.93 -16.89
C ILE A 54 16.35 4.37 -16.54
N ARG A 55 15.11 4.65 -16.17
CA ARG A 55 14.68 5.94 -15.66
C ARG A 55 14.18 5.80 -14.22
N PRO A 56 14.89 6.33 -13.22
CA PRO A 56 14.37 6.38 -11.87
C PRO A 56 13.15 7.31 -11.79
N ILE A 57 12.10 6.88 -11.09
CA ILE A 57 10.95 7.73 -10.75
C ILE A 57 11.16 8.24 -9.34
N ARG A 58 11.14 9.57 -9.19
CA ARG A 58 11.32 10.26 -7.90
C ARG A 58 10.16 11.20 -7.64
N HIS A 59 9.79 11.32 -6.37
CA HIS A 59 8.88 12.34 -5.87
C HIS A 59 9.56 13.06 -4.70
N GLY A 60 9.94 14.31 -4.94
CA GLY A 60 10.86 15.03 -4.06
C GLY A 60 12.18 14.26 -3.89
N ALA A 61 12.59 14.05 -2.64
CA ALA A 61 13.81 13.30 -2.30
C ALA A 61 13.63 11.77 -2.38
N GLN A 62 12.40 11.26 -2.39
CA GLN A 62 12.11 9.83 -2.31
C GLN A 62 12.07 9.17 -3.69
N ARG A 63 12.69 8.00 -3.82
CA ARG A 63 12.56 7.14 -4.99
C ARG A 63 11.32 6.26 -4.84
N ILE A 64 10.43 6.33 -5.82
CA ILE A 64 9.20 5.55 -5.86
C ILE A 64 9.41 4.24 -6.61
N GLY A 65 10.23 4.27 -7.64
CA GLY A 65 10.45 3.13 -8.50
C GLY A 65 11.39 3.44 -9.64
N SER A 66 11.36 2.61 -10.68
CA SER A 66 12.15 2.79 -11.90
C SER A 66 11.43 2.20 -13.09
N LEU A 67 11.49 2.90 -14.21
CA LEU A 67 11.09 2.39 -15.51
C LEU A 67 12.31 1.77 -16.16
N VAL A 68 12.17 0.53 -16.60
CA VAL A 68 13.20 -0.19 -17.34
C VAL A 68 12.63 -0.53 -18.71
N VAL A 69 13.32 -0.11 -19.76
CA VAL A 69 13.00 -0.41 -21.15
C VAL A 69 14.14 -1.21 -21.72
N ILE A 70 13.81 -2.33 -22.36
CA ILE A 70 14.80 -3.25 -22.94
C ILE A 70 14.46 -3.41 -24.41
N LYS A 71 15.42 -3.08 -25.27
CA LYS A 71 15.35 -3.30 -26.71
C LYS A 71 16.36 -4.36 -27.12
N PHE A 72 15.95 -5.21 -28.05
CA PHE A 72 16.79 -6.20 -28.70
C PHE A 72 17.14 -5.72 -30.12
N GLY A 73 18.32 -6.06 -30.63
CA GLY A 73 18.67 -5.81 -32.04
C GLY A 73 19.26 -4.43 -32.34
N GLY A 74 19.96 -3.81 -31.37
CA GLY A 74 20.77 -2.60 -31.61
C GLY A 74 20.25 -1.29 -31.03
N ALA A 75 21.08 -0.24 -31.12
CA ALA A 75 20.92 1.05 -30.44
C ALA A 75 19.60 1.77 -30.75
N PHE A 76 19.13 2.58 -29.79
CA PHE A 76 18.10 3.55 -30.09
C PHE A 76 18.72 4.71 -30.88
N ASN A 77 18.16 4.99 -32.05
CA ASN A 77 18.46 6.20 -32.81
C ASN A 77 17.93 7.43 -32.07
N LEU A 78 18.40 8.63 -32.43
CA LEU A 78 18.02 9.88 -31.77
C LEU A 78 16.50 10.08 -31.73
N ASP A 79 15.80 9.89 -32.84
CA ASP A 79 14.34 10.04 -32.92
C ASP A 79 13.60 9.07 -31.98
N ALA A 80 14.09 7.82 -31.93
CA ALA A 80 13.54 6.81 -31.04
C ALA A 80 13.81 7.13 -29.57
N LEU A 81 14.95 7.74 -29.24
CA LEU A 81 15.24 8.21 -27.88
C LEU A 81 14.31 9.35 -27.47
N VAL A 82 14.05 10.32 -28.35
CA VAL A 82 13.13 11.44 -28.07
C VAL A 82 11.70 10.95 -27.85
N LEU A 83 11.21 10.05 -28.72
CA LEU A 83 9.90 9.41 -28.55
C LEU A 83 9.82 8.58 -27.27
N LEU A 84 10.89 7.86 -26.95
CA LEU A 84 10.92 7.07 -25.73
C LEU A 84 10.95 7.96 -24.48
N GLU A 85 11.70 9.05 -24.50
CA GLU A 85 11.76 9.99 -23.37
C GLU A 85 10.40 10.63 -23.10
N THR A 86 9.70 11.06 -24.15
CA THR A 86 8.33 11.58 -24.03
C THR A 86 7.37 10.52 -23.50
N ALA A 87 7.41 9.30 -24.04
CA ALA A 87 6.59 8.18 -23.54
C ALA A 87 6.88 7.84 -22.07
N LEU A 88 8.16 7.78 -21.69
CA LEU A 88 8.60 7.56 -20.32
C LEU A 88 8.16 8.69 -19.38
N SER A 89 8.15 9.94 -19.87
CA SER A 89 7.67 11.09 -19.09
C SER A 89 6.17 10.99 -18.84
N CYS A 90 5.36 10.66 -19.86
CA CYS A 90 3.93 10.43 -19.71
C CYS A 90 3.64 9.27 -18.74
N ALA A 91 4.36 8.15 -18.87
CA ALA A 91 4.23 7.02 -17.96
C ALA A 91 4.60 7.39 -16.52
N THR A 92 5.67 8.16 -16.34
CA THR A 92 6.12 8.65 -15.02
C THR A 92 5.04 9.53 -14.37
N ILE A 93 4.45 10.47 -15.11
CA ILE A 93 3.39 11.35 -14.61
C ILE A 93 2.17 10.54 -14.15
N GLU A 94 1.74 9.56 -14.95
CA GLU A 94 0.57 8.74 -14.62
C GLU A 94 0.84 7.86 -13.38
N LEU A 95 2.05 7.31 -13.24
CA LEU A 95 2.44 6.56 -12.05
C LEU A 95 2.45 7.45 -10.80
N LEU A 96 3.06 8.63 -10.87
CA LEU A 96 3.07 9.61 -9.78
C LEU A 96 1.65 10.03 -9.38
N LYS A 97 0.76 10.22 -10.34
CA LYS A 97 -0.64 10.58 -10.10
C LYS A 97 -1.39 9.47 -9.37
N ARG A 98 -1.17 8.21 -9.73
CA ARG A 98 -1.78 7.06 -9.05
C ARG A 98 -1.30 6.92 -7.61
N GLU A 99 0.00 7.05 -7.39
CA GLU A 99 0.57 6.99 -6.05
C GLU A 99 0.07 8.15 -5.18
N SER A 100 0.09 9.39 -5.69
CA SER A 100 -0.44 10.54 -4.98
C SER A 100 -1.90 10.33 -4.57
N LYS A 101 -2.76 9.82 -5.48
CA LYS A 101 -4.15 9.48 -5.14
C LYS A 101 -4.25 8.42 -4.05
N ASN A 102 -3.42 7.39 -4.08
CA ASN A 102 -3.42 6.36 -3.04
C ASN A 102 -2.98 6.94 -1.70
N ASN A 103 -1.92 7.76 -1.67
CA ASN A 103 -1.48 8.45 -0.46
C ASN A 103 -2.56 9.40 0.08
N THR A 104 -3.22 10.19 -0.78
CA THR A 104 -4.32 11.05 -0.35
C THR A 104 -5.47 10.24 0.27
N LYS A 105 -5.81 9.07 -0.28
CA LYS A 105 -6.82 8.18 0.31
C LYS A 105 -6.40 7.66 1.67
N GLU A 106 -5.14 7.25 1.83
CA GLU A 106 -4.63 6.75 3.11
C GLU A 106 -4.57 7.86 4.18
N ILE A 107 -4.08 9.05 3.82
CA ILE A 107 -4.10 10.24 4.68
C ILE A 107 -5.55 10.57 5.06
N TYR A 108 -6.48 10.56 4.11
CA TYR A 108 -7.88 10.82 4.37
C TYR A 108 -8.47 9.83 5.39
N LYS A 109 -8.21 8.53 5.24
CA LYS A 109 -8.66 7.52 6.21
C LYS A 109 -8.07 7.76 7.61
N GLN A 110 -6.80 8.13 7.70
CA GLN A 110 -6.15 8.47 8.98
C GLN A 110 -6.78 9.71 9.61
N THR A 111 -6.97 10.77 8.83
CA THR A 111 -7.60 12.01 9.31
C THR A 111 -9.02 11.75 9.79
N LEU A 112 -9.81 10.97 9.04
CA LEU A 112 -11.17 10.61 9.43
C LEU A 112 -11.21 9.87 10.78
N ALA A 113 -10.33 8.88 10.98
CA ALA A 113 -10.20 8.16 12.24
C ALA A 113 -9.83 9.11 13.39
N ARG A 114 -8.83 9.96 13.19
CA ARG A 114 -8.36 10.93 14.18
C ARG A 114 -9.43 11.93 14.58
N THR A 115 -10.13 12.53 13.61
CA THR A 115 -11.19 13.51 13.86
C THR A 115 -12.35 12.89 14.62
N ALA A 116 -12.74 11.65 14.28
CA ALA A 116 -13.80 10.95 15.01
C ALA A 116 -13.41 10.69 16.46
N ILE A 117 -12.17 10.24 16.73
CA ILE A 117 -11.68 10.02 18.10
C ILE A 117 -11.64 11.33 18.88
N GLN A 118 -11.26 12.44 18.25
CA GLN A 118 -11.28 13.76 18.89
C GLN A 118 -12.69 14.23 19.26
N ALA A 119 -13.72 13.82 18.50
CA ALA A 119 -15.13 14.12 18.79
C ALA A 119 -15.76 13.23 19.88
N LEU A 120 -15.05 12.21 20.35
CA LEU A 120 -15.48 11.37 21.48
C LEU A 120 -15.12 12.03 22.81
N SER A 121 -16.06 11.97 23.75
CA SER A 121 -15.83 12.30 25.16
C SER A 121 -14.95 11.25 25.85
N PHE A 122 -14.43 11.58 27.03
CA PHE A 122 -13.53 10.70 27.78
C PHE A 122 -14.12 9.29 28.02
N SER A 123 -15.36 9.20 28.51
CA SER A 123 -16.04 7.92 28.73
C SER A 123 -16.30 7.15 27.43
N GLU A 124 -16.55 7.87 26.33
CA GLU A 124 -16.72 7.22 25.02
C GLU A 124 -15.40 6.65 24.50
N LYS A 125 -14.26 7.33 24.70
CA LYS A 125 -12.94 6.81 24.32
C LYS A 125 -12.62 5.50 25.03
N GLN A 126 -12.84 5.43 26.35
CA GLN A 126 -12.65 4.20 27.12
C GLN A 126 -13.46 3.01 26.57
N ILE A 127 -14.67 3.28 26.05
CA ILE A 127 -15.50 2.27 25.39
C ILE A 127 -14.86 1.78 24.10
N VAL A 128 -14.33 2.70 23.28
CA VAL A 128 -13.66 2.33 22.03
C VAL A 128 -12.39 1.54 22.29
N ASP A 129 -11.59 1.92 23.29
CA ASP A 129 -10.38 1.18 23.68
C ASP A 129 -10.73 -0.26 24.07
N LYS A 130 -11.79 -0.42 24.86
CA LYS A 130 -12.29 -1.74 25.24
C LYS A 130 -12.79 -2.53 24.05
N LEU A 131 -13.51 -1.90 23.13
CA LEU A 131 -14.01 -2.54 21.91
C LEU A 131 -12.87 -3.01 21.00
N ILE A 132 -11.82 -2.21 20.83
CA ILE A 132 -10.62 -2.60 20.07
C ILE A 132 -9.89 -3.76 20.75
N SER A 133 -9.84 -3.78 22.08
CA SER A 133 -9.27 -4.91 22.82
C SER A 133 -10.07 -6.20 22.59
N GLU A 134 -11.40 -6.14 22.47
CA GLU A 134 -12.24 -7.32 22.19
C GLU A 134 -12.09 -7.82 20.74
N LEU A 135 -11.70 -6.94 19.82
CA LEU A 135 -11.45 -7.31 18.43
C LEU A 135 -10.22 -8.22 18.26
N ASN A 136 -9.27 -8.28 19.22
CA ASN A 136 -8.17 -9.27 19.26
C ASN A 136 -7.54 -9.59 17.88
N HIS A 137 -7.09 -8.55 17.16
CA HIS A 137 -6.54 -8.59 15.79
C HIS A 137 -7.50 -8.96 14.65
N LYS A 138 -8.77 -9.31 14.94
CA LYS A 138 -9.82 -9.54 13.95
C LYS A 138 -10.52 -8.23 13.60
N ASP A 139 -11.02 -8.16 12.37
CA ASP A 139 -11.78 -6.99 11.90
C ASP A 139 -13.26 -7.06 12.27
N GLU A 140 -13.71 -8.13 12.92
CA GLU A 140 -15.09 -8.32 13.35
C GLU A 140 -15.20 -8.97 14.74
N CYS A 141 -16.21 -8.54 15.50
CA CYS A 141 -16.58 -9.18 16.77
C CYS A 141 -18.10 -9.10 17.00
N ILE A 142 -18.57 -9.88 17.96
CA ILE A 142 -19.94 -9.78 18.48
C ILE A 142 -19.84 -9.33 19.93
N ILE A 143 -20.47 -8.21 20.25
CA ILE A 143 -20.47 -7.65 21.60
C ILE A 143 -21.86 -7.73 22.22
N ILE A 144 -21.90 -7.92 23.54
CA ILE A 144 -23.13 -7.74 24.33
C ILE A 144 -23.04 -6.37 24.98
N ALA A 145 -23.75 -5.38 24.42
CA ALA A 145 -23.69 -3.97 24.81
C ALA A 145 -23.80 -3.73 26.33
N ARG A 146 -24.74 -4.42 27.00
CA ARG A 146 -24.89 -4.36 28.47
C ARG A 146 -23.67 -4.86 29.23
N LYS A 147 -23.03 -5.93 28.77
CA LYS A 147 -21.84 -6.51 29.41
C LYS A 147 -20.65 -5.56 29.28
N LEU A 148 -20.48 -4.96 28.10
CA LEU A 148 -19.39 -4.01 27.85
C LEU A 148 -19.57 -2.72 28.68
N ALA A 149 -20.76 -2.13 28.70
CA ALA A 149 -21.07 -0.96 29.51
C ALA A 149 -20.86 -1.21 31.02
N LYS A 150 -21.31 -2.38 31.52
CA LYS A 150 -21.12 -2.78 32.93
C LYS A 150 -19.65 -2.97 33.31
N SER A 151 -18.81 -3.44 32.38
CA SER A 151 -17.38 -3.64 32.64
C SER A 151 -16.61 -2.33 32.87
N LEU A 152 -17.11 -1.22 32.30
CA LEU A 152 -16.49 0.10 32.40
C LEU A 152 -17.22 1.01 33.41
N ASN A 153 -18.27 0.51 34.08
CA ASN A 153 -19.17 1.31 34.92
C ASN A 153 -19.74 2.56 34.21
N VAL A 154 -20.04 2.44 32.91
CA VAL A 154 -20.62 3.50 32.10
C VAL A 154 -22.07 3.17 31.75
N SER A 155 -22.90 4.20 31.52
CA SER A 155 -24.29 3.99 31.10
C SER A 155 -24.40 3.40 29.69
N HIS A 156 -25.45 2.62 29.45
CA HIS A 156 -25.71 2.03 28.14
C HIS A 156 -25.95 3.08 27.04
N SER A 157 -26.46 4.26 27.41
CA SER A 157 -26.69 5.36 26.47
C SER A 157 -25.37 5.95 25.93
N VAL A 158 -24.33 6.06 26.75
CA VAL A 158 -23.01 6.53 26.33
C VAL A 158 -22.36 5.54 25.37
N LEU A 159 -22.53 4.23 25.60
CA LEU A 159 -22.07 3.20 24.66
C LEU A 159 -22.75 3.30 23.30
N ILE A 160 -24.09 3.41 23.28
CA ILE A 160 -24.82 3.61 22.02
C ILE A 160 -24.36 4.89 21.31
N CYS A 161 -24.13 5.97 22.07
CA CYS A 161 -23.66 7.24 21.52
C CYS A 161 -22.26 7.09 20.89
N ALA A 162 -21.31 6.45 21.56
CA ALA A 162 -19.98 6.18 21.03
C ALA A 162 -20.03 5.37 19.72
N LEU A 163 -20.78 4.26 19.72
CA LEU A 163 -20.94 3.40 18.55
C LEU A 163 -21.58 4.15 17.39
N ARG A 164 -22.62 4.95 17.66
CA ARG A 164 -23.30 5.77 16.65
C ARG A 164 -22.36 6.81 16.06
N LYS A 165 -21.53 7.48 16.86
CA LYS A 165 -20.52 8.45 16.36
C LYS A 165 -19.50 7.79 15.44
N LEU A 166 -19.01 6.60 15.80
CA LEU A 166 -18.07 5.85 14.97
C LEU A 166 -18.71 5.33 13.67
N GLU A 167 -19.97 4.89 13.72
CA GLU A 167 -20.72 4.45 12.56
C GLU A 167 -21.06 5.62 11.62
N SER A 168 -21.47 6.77 12.17
CA SER A 168 -21.67 8.01 11.41
C SER A 168 -20.38 8.51 10.74
N ALA A 169 -19.21 8.28 11.36
CA ALA A 169 -17.91 8.57 10.76
C ALA A 169 -17.45 7.50 9.75
N GLY A 170 -18.21 6.42 9.54
CA GLY A 170 -17.86 5.33 8.62
C GLY A 170 -16.66 4.49 9.08
N LEU A 171 -16.33 4.50 10.37
CA LEU A 171 -15.19 3.76 10.92
C LEU A 171 -15.57 2.33 11.31
N ILE A 172 -16.83 2.14 11.72
CA ILE A 172 -17.39 0.84 12.05
C ILE A 172 -18.74 0.65 11.36
N LYS A 173 -19.20 -0.59 11.29
CA LYS A 173 -20.57 -0.95 10.93
C LYS A 173 -21.17 -1.78 12.05
N SER A 174 -22.38 -1.42 12.48
CA SER A 174 -23.10 -2.17 13.50
C SER A 174 -24.30 -2.91 12.90
N ARG A 175 -24.52 -4.15 13.33
CA ARG A 175 -25.73 -4.93 12.99
C ARG A 175 -26.25 -5.62 14.24
N SER A 176 -27.50 -5.32 14.61
CA SER A 176 -28.15 -6.02 15.71
C SER A 176 -28.41 -7.49 15.34
N LEU A 177 -28.03 -8.41 16.23
CA LEU A 177 -28.36 -9.84 16.18
C LEU A 177 -29.41 -10.21 17.24
N GLY A 178 -30.14 -9.21 17.77
CA GLY A 178 -31.10 -9.39 18.84
C GLY A 178 -30.45 -9.88 20.13
N ALA A 179 -30.95 -10.99 20.69
CA ALA A 179 -30.45 -11.55 21.95
C ALA A 179 -28.99 -12.04 21.89
N LYS A 180 -28.47 -12.32 20.69
CA LYS A 180 -27.06 -12.74 20.51
C LYS A 180 -26.06 -11.57 20.66
N GLY A 181 -26.54 -10.33 20.67
CA GLY A 181 -25.73 -9.13 20.78
C GLY A 181 -25.68 -8.33 19.48
N THR A 182 -24.65 -7.50 19.34
CA THR A 182 -24.43 -6.64 18.19
C THR A 182 -23.16 -7.09 17.49
N HIS A 183 -23.26 -7.42 16.20
CA HIS A 183 -22.11 -7.65 15.35
C HIS A 183 -21.52 -6.29 14.94
N ILE A 184 -20.20 -6.17 15.09
CA ILE A 184 -19.45 -4.95 14.76
C ILE A 184 -18.34 -5.35 13.81
N SER A 185 -18.28 -4.67 12.66
CA SER A 185 -17.19 -4.78 11.69
C SER A 185 -16.41 -3.47 11.63
N LEU A 186 -15.08 -3.56 11.67
CA LEU A 186 -14.17 -2.44 11.51
C LEU A 186 -14.00 -2.14 10.01
N LEU A 187 -14.33 -0.91 9.58
CA LEU A 187 -14.19 -0.48 8.19
C LEU A 187 -12.85 0.23 7.95
N ASN A 188 -12.33 0.91 8.97
CA ASN A 188 -11.08 1.66 8.87
C ASN A 188 -10.03 1.11 9.85
N PRO A 189 -8.91 0.54 9.35
CA PRO A 189 -7.88 -0.05 10.22
C PRO A 189 -7.16 0.98 11.09
N TYR A 190 -7.13 2.26 10.67
CA TYR A 190 -6.44 3.32 11.39
C TYR A 190 -7.07 3.67 12.74
N LEU A 191 -8.30 3.23 13.01
CA LEU A 191 -8.93 3.34 14.32
C LEU A 191 -8.08 2.70 15.42
N ARG A 192 -7.38 1.60 15.12
CA ARG A 192 -6.50 0.90 16.07
C ARG A 192 -5.23 1.68 16.43
N SER A 193 -4.74 2.49 15.49
CA SER A 193 -3.49 3.25 15.64
C SER A 193 -3.69 4.67 16.16
N SER A 194 -4.93 5.16 16.17
CA SER A 194 -5.25 6.54 16.54
C SER A 194 -5.74 6.70 17.99
N ILE A 195 -5.82 5.58 18.71
CA ILE A 195 -6.08 5.47 20.15
C ILE A 195 -4.75 5.17 20.84
#